data_AF-A3BI01-F1
#
_entry.id   AF-A3BI01-F1
#
_cell.length_a   1.000
_cell.length_b   1.000
_cell.length_c   1.000
_cell.angle_alpha   90.00
_cell.angle_beta   90.00
_cell.angle_gamma   90.00
#
_symmetry.space_group_name_H-M   'P 1'
#
loop_
_entity.id
_entity.type
_entity.pdbx_description
1 polymer ?
#
loop_
_entity_poly.entity_id
_entity_poly.type
_entity_poly.pdbx_seq_one_letter_code
_entity_poly.pdbx_strand_id
1 'polypeptide(L)'
;MAAGPTEPVVVVGPQYCAPYVVPLTVTKKSISLTDGDFTVTDANDNVVLNVKGTLFSVRHRRVLHDAVGQPLLSMQEKILSMHNRWEVYRGDSAHSCDKLFTVKKSSMLQLMKTEMDIFLAGNTAEQVCDFKIKGSYCDRSSAFYLGKSNTIIAQMNRKHTAASVVLGRDVFSITVFPQVDYVFIAALVAILDDVHRDRKE
;
A
#
# COMPACT_ATOMS: atom_id res chain seq x y z
N MET A 1 -21.71 10.15 4.38
CA MET A 1 -20.31 10.63 4.39
C MET A 1 -19.60 9.85 5.49
N ALA A 2 -18.65 8.97 5.17
CA ALA A 2 -17.87 8.30 6.21
C ALA A 2 -17.01 9.36 6.91
N ALA A 3 -17.10 9.46 8.24
CA ALA A 3 -16.25 10.35 9.00
C ALA A 3 -14.83 9.78 9.01
N GLY A 4 -13.84 10.65 8.72
CA GLY A 4 -12.42 10.29 8.84
C GLY A 4 -12.01 10.06 10.31
N PRO A 5 -10.76 9.67 10.57
CA PRO A 5 -10.28 9.47 11.93
C PRO A 5 -10.30 10.78 12.74
N THR A 6 -10.53 10.66 14.05
CA THR A 6 -10.55 11.79 14.99
C THR A 6 -9.16 12.17 15.52
N GLU A 7 -8.20 11.25 15.39
CA GLU A 7 -6.80 11.43 15.78
C GLU A 7 -5.88 11.14 14.59
N PRO A 8 -4.68 11.76 14.53
CA PRO A 8 -3.72 11.49 13.48
C PRO A 8 -3.29 10.02 13.44
N VAL A 9 -3.36 9.42 12.24
CA VAL A 9 -2.87 8.07 11.98
C VAL A 9 -1.46 8.17 11.41
N VAL A 10 -0.47 8.22 12.31
CA VAL A 10 0.95 8.39 11.97
C VAL A 10 1.67 7.03 12.06
N VAL A 11 2.27 6.58 10.96
CA VAL A 11 2.98 5.28 10.91
C VAL A 11 4.43 5.45 10.46
N VAL A 12 4.66 6.18 9.37
CA VAL A 12 5.99 6.48 8.82
C VAL A 12 6.52 7.78 9.43
N GLY A 13 5.70 8.83 9.45
CA GLY A 13 6.08 10.12 10.02
C GLY A 13 5.01 11.19 9.87
N PRO A 14 4.92 12.14 10.83
CA PRO A 14 3.85 13.14 10.86
C PRO A 14 3.88 14.11 9.67
N GLN A 15 5.04 14.29 9.03
CA GLN A 15 5.19 15.09 7.81
C GLN A 15 4.41 14.52 6.61
N TYR A 16 4.00 13.25 6.68
CA TYR A 16 3.19 12.59 5.66
C TYR A 16 1.69 12.63 5.97
N CYS A 17 1.27 13.39 6.98
CA CYS A 17 -0.13 13.54 7.38
C CYS A 17 -0.62 14.96 7.03
N ALA A 18 -1.39 15.09 5.95
CA ALA A 18 -1.98 16.38 5.59
C ALA A 18 -3.26 16.65 6.41
N PRO A 19 -3.58 17.92 6.74
CA PRO A 19 -4.80 18.27 7.47
C PRO A 19 -6.06 18.21 6.59
N TYR A 20 -5.92 17.83 5.32
CA TYR A 20 -6.99 17.73 4.32
C TYR A 20 -6.90 16.38 3.59
N VAL A 21 -7.95 16.06 2.83
CA VAL A 21 -8.01 14.86 1.98
C VAL A 21 -6.92 14.94 0.91
N VAL A 22 -6.09 13.91 0.80
CA VAL A 22 -5.03 13.82 -0.22
C VAL A 22 -5.47 12.86 -1.32
N PRO A 23 -5.90 13.37 -2.49
CA PRO A 23 -6.14 12.53 -3.65
C PRO A 23 -4.79 12.18 -4.30
N LEU A 24 -4.57 10.89 -4.51
CA LEU A 24 -3.40 10.35 -5.18
C LEU A 24 -3.80 9.59 -6.43
N THR A 25 -3.01 9.69 -7.49
CA THR A 25 -3.15 8.83 -8.67
C THR A 25 -1.98 7.84 -8.69
N VAL A 26 -2.29 6.55 -8.79
CA VAL A 26 -1.29 5.49 -8.95
C VAL A 26 -1.26 5.09 -10.41
N THR A 27 -0.08 5.16 -11.02
CA THR A 27 0.17 4.74 -12.40
C THR A 27 1.17 3.59 -12.40
N LYS A 28 0.72 2.39 -12.77
CA LYS A 28 1.63 1.26 -12.98
C LYS A 28 2.39 1.43 -14.29
N LYS A 29 3.69 1.16 -14.27
CA LYS A 29 4.51 1.15 -15.49
C LYS A 29 4.30 -0.19 -16.20
N SER A 30 3.84 -0.14 -17.45
CA SER A 30 3.62 -1.32 -18.30
C SER A 30 4.92 -1.82 -18.97
N ILE A 31 5.97 -1.00 -18.99
CA ILE A 31 7.29 -1.30 -19.56
C ILE A 31 8.33 -0.84 -18.54
N SER A 32 8.62 -1.68 -17.54
CA SER A 32 9.75 -1.49 -16.63
C SER A 32 10.65 -2.71 -16.67
N LEU A 33 11.97 -2.50 -16.56
CA LEU A 33 12.95 -3.57 -16.46
C LEU A 33 12.77 -4.36 -15.15
N THR A 34 12.22 -3.72 -14.13
CA THR A 34 11.86 -4.31 -12.83
C THR A 34 10.36 -4.60 -12.79
N ASP A 35 9.98 -5.78 -12.28
CA ASP A 35 8.58 -6.05 -12.02
C ASP A 35 8.10 -5.30 -10.76
N GLY A 36 6.88 -4.78 -10.76
CA GLY A 36 6.30 -4.12 -9.58
C GLY A 36 6.31 -2.58 -9.53
N ASP A 37 6.82 -1.91 -10.57
CA ASP A 37 7.00 -0.45 -10.56
C ASP A 37 5.68 0.34 -10.69
N PHE A 38 5.53 1.36 -9.84
CA PHE A 38 4.50 2.38 -10.02
C PHE A 38 4.93 3.76 -9.53
N THR A 39 4.32 4.78 -10.14
CA THR A 39 4.49 6.18 -9.77
C THR A 39 3.20 6.68 -9.13
N VAL A 40 3.32 7.41 -8.02
CA VAL A 40 2.20 8.04 -7.32
C VAL A 40 2.31 9.55 -7.51
N THR A 41 1.22 10.16 -7.99
CA THR A 41 1.13 11.62 -8.19
C THR A 41 0.04 12.24 -7.33
N ASP A 42 0.18 13.53 -7.02
CA ASP A 42 -0.85 14.34 -6.35
C ASP A 42 -1.96 14.79 -7.34
N ALA A 43 -2.86 15.66 -6.87
CA ALA A 43 -3.94 16.25 -7.66
C ALA A 43 -3.46 17.07 -8.87
N ASN A 44 -2.23 17.58 -8.82
CA ASN A 44 -1.62 18.43 -9.84
C ASN A 44 -0.68 17.64 -10.76
N ASP A 45 -0.74 16.30 -10.71
CA ASP A 45 0.13 15.37 -11.43
C ASP A 45 1.62 15.49 -11.06
N ASN A 46 1.96 16.12 -9.92
CA ASN A 46 3.32 16.11 -9.40
C ASN A 46 3.63 14.74 -8.80
N VAL A 47 4.80 14.19 -9.13
CA VAL A 47 5.26 12.93 -8.52
C VAL A 47 5.55 13.16 -7.05
N VAL A 48 4.89 12.39 -6.18
CA VAL A 48 5.11 12.43 -4.73
C VAL A 48 5.86 11.20 -4.23
N LEU A 49 5.62 10.03 -4.85
CA LEU A 49 6.27 8.78 -4.47
C LEU A 49 6.57 7.92 -5.70
N ASN A 50 7.62 7.11 -5.60
CA ASN A 50 7.96 6.09 -6.59
C ASN A 50 8.19 4.76 -5.89
N VAL A 51 7.49 3.72 -6.30
CA VAL A 51 7.78 2.35 -5.88
C VAL A 51 8.55 1.65 -6.98
N LYS A 52 9.72 1.15 -6.61
CA LYS A 52 10.60 0.39 -7.49
C LYS A 52 10.67 -1.05 -6.99
N GLY A 53 10.41 -1.99 -7.89
CA GLY A 53 10.72 -3.39 -7.66
C GLY A 53 12.21 -3.66 -7.84
N THR A 54 12.62 -4.88 -7.53
CA THR A 54 14.00 -5.34 -7.71
C THR A 54 14.03 -6.48 -8.73
N LEU A 55 14.90 -6.33 -9.75
CA LEU A 55 15.17 -7.39 -10.74
C LEU A 55 15.70 -8.64 -10.02
N PHE A 56 15.10 -9.80 -10.29
CA PHE A 56 15.55 -11.11 -9.78
C PHE A 56 15.55 -11.25 -8.25
N SER A 57 14.70 -10.51 -7.52
CA SER A 57 14.63 -10.65 -6.07
C SER A 57 13.97 -11.97 -5.66
N VAL A 58 14.79 -12.84 -5.06
CA VAL A 58 14.40 -14.08 -4.38
C VAL A 58 13.42 -13.85 -3.22
N ARG A 59 13.08 -12.60 -2.84
CA ARG A 59 12.17 -12.24 -1.73
C ARG A 59 11.09 -11.19 -2.07
N HIS A 60 10.81 -10.99 -3.35
CA HIS A 60 9.87 -9.96 -3.85
C HIS A 60 10.01 -8.60 -3.13
N ARG A 61 11.25 -8.14 -2.94
CA ARG A 61 11.54 -6.90 -2.21
C ARG A 61 11.20 -5.69 -3.08
N ARG A 62 10.46 -4.74 -2.53
CA ARG A 62 10.17 -3.45 -3.16
C ARG A 62 10.60 -2.31 -2.26
N VAL A 63 11.01 -1.19 -2.85
CA VAL A 63 11.42 0.01 -2.10
C VAL A 63 10.60 1.21 -2.59
N LEU A 64 9.97 1.88 -1.63
CA LEU A 64 9.22 3.10 -1.83
C LEU A 64 10.14 4.30 -1.58
N HIS A 65 10.23 5.16 -2.57
CA HIS A 65 11.05 6.36 -2.57
C HIS A 65 10.16 7.60 -2.60
N ASP A 66 10.68 8.71 -2.10
CA ASP A 66 10.07 10.03 -2.29
C ASP A 66 10.24 10.54 -3.74
N ALA A 67 9.81 11.78 -3.97
CA ALA A 67 9.90 12.45 -5.27
C ALA A 67 11.35 12.66 -5.77
N VAL A 68 12.33 12.78 -4.87
CA VAL A 68 13.75 13.00 -5.20
C VAL A 68 14.55 11.69 -5.21
N GLY A 69 13.92 10.56 -4.93
CA GLY A 69 14.53 9.23 -5.00
C GLY A 69 15.19 8.77 -3.70
N GLN A 70 14.92 9.40 -2.56
CA GLN A 70 15.36 8.89 -1.26
C GLN A 70 14.46 7.73 -0.79
N PRO A 71 15.04 6.62 -0.29
CA PRO A 71 14.25 5.49 0.18
C PRO A 71 13.54 5.84 1.49
N LEU A 72 12.21 5.75 1.48
CA LEU A 72 11.36 5.96 2.66
C LEU A 72 11.04 4.65 3.37
N LEU A 73 10.74 3.59 2.60
CA LEU A 73 10.33 2.29 3.11
C LEU A 73 10.82 1.15 2.22
N SER A 74 11.12 0.01 2.81
CA SER A 74 11.29 -1.26 2.12
C SER A 74 10.17 -2.22 2.53
N MET A 75 9.70 -3.01 1.57
CA MET A 75 8.66 -4.02 1.75
C MET A 75 9.24 -5.34 1.28
N GLN A 76 9.08 -6.39 2.08
CA GLN A 76 9.63 -7.71 1.75
C GLN A 76 8.63 -8.81 2.11
N GLU A 77 8.44 -9.74 1.18
CA GLU A 77 7.67 -10.95 1.45
C GLU A 77 8.48 -11.94 2.30
N LYS A 78 7.80 -12.64 3.21
CA LYS A 78 8.31 -13.81 3.93
C LYS A 78 7.88 -15.10 3.22
N ILE A 79 8.71 -15.54 2.27
CA ILE A 79 8.49 -16.73 1.42
C ILE A 79 8.41 -18.05 2.21
N LEU A 80 9.06 -18.15 3.38
CA LEU A 80 8.97 -19.34 4.25
C LEU A 80 7.87 -19.25 5.31
N SER A 81 6.87 -18.37 5.13
CA SER A 81 5.73 -18.28 6.04
C SER A 81 4.48 -18.90 5.40
N MET A 82 3.74 -19.72 6.15
CA MET A 82 2.51 -20.37 5.70
C MET A 82 1.34 -19.39 5.43
N HIS A 83 1.54 -18.07 5.49
CA HIS A 83 0.45 -17.09 5.63
C HIS A 83 0.50 -15.89 4.68
N ASN A 84 1.36 -15.89 3.65
CA ASN A 84 1.54 -14.75 2.73
C ASN A 84 1.69 -13.44 3.54
N ARG A 85 2.91 -13.23 4.05
CA ARG A 85 3.22 -12.17 5.02
C ARG A 85 4.23 -11.21 4.42
N TRP A 86 3.98 -9.93 4.56
CA TRP A 86 4.92 -8.86 4.22
C TRP A 86 5.38 -8.14 5.49
N GLU A 87 6.66 -7.79 5.53
CA GLU A 87 7.24 -6.93 6.56
C GLU A 87 7.69 -5.62 5.91
N VAL A 88 7.41 -4.52 6.60
CA VAL A 88 7.74 -3.17 6.12
C VAL A 88 8.68 -2.49 7.10
N TYR A 89 9.77 -1.94 6.58
CA TYR A 89 10.83 -1.31 7.35
C TYR A 89 11.02 0.14 6.93
N ARG A 90 11.53 0.95 7.85
CA ARG A 90 11.96 2.33 7.59
C ARG A 90 13.21 2.33 6.72
N GLY A 91 13.24 3.23 5.75
CA GLY A 91 14.34 3.35 4.78
C GLY A 91 14.50 2.09 3.95
N ASP A 92 15.70 1.88 3.41
CA ASP A 92 16.04 0.66 2.67
C ASP A 92 16.64 -0.42 3.60
N SER A 93 15.88 -0.82 4.62
CA SER A 93 16.34 -1.74 5.68
C SER A 93 15.70 -3.13 5.60
N ALA A 94 16.23 -4.06 6.38
CA ALA A 94 15.60 -5.33 6.75
C ALA A 94 15.81 -5.67 8.24
N HIS A 95 16.32 -4.71 9.04
CA HIS A 95 16.61 -4.90 10.44
C HIS A 95 15.34 -4.79 11.29
N SER A 96 15.21 -5.64 12.31
CA SER A 96 14.03 -5.65 13.18
C SER A 96 13.79 -4.33 13.91
N CYS A 97 14.84 -3.55 14.21
CA CYS A 97 14.71 -2.23 14.83
C CYS A 97 14.04 -1.19 13.92
N ASP A 98 14.11 -1.39 12.61
CA ASP A 98 13.53 -0.48 11.63
C ASP A 98 12.12 -0.93 11.20
N LYS A 99 11.62 -2.05 11.72
CA LYS A 99 10.31 -2.59 11.37
C LYS A 99 9.22 -1.63 11.82
N LEU A 100 8.33 -1.27 10.90
CA LEU A 100 7.17 -0.41 11.17
C LEU A 100 5.89 -1.22 11.36
N PHE A 101 5.63 -2.16 10.46
CA PHE A 101 4.44 -2.99 10.51
C PHE A 101 4.59 -4.29 9.71
N THR A 102 3.64 -5.18 9.91
CA THR A 102 3.45 -6.41 9.15
C THR A 102 2.10 -6.36 8.46
N VAL A 103 2.02 -6.85 7.23
CA VAL A 103 0.75 -7.16 6.55
C VAL A 103 0.59 -8.66 6.42
N LYS A 104 -0.59 -9.17 6.76
CA LYS A 104 -0.97 -10.58 6.62
C LYS A 104 -2.24 -10.69 5.80
N LYS A 105 -2.32 -11.71 4.95
CA LYS A 105 -3.58 -12.08 4.31
C LYS A 105 -4.52 -12.70 5.34
N SER A 106 -5.75 -12.21 5.47
CA SER A 106 -6.70 -12.69 6.49
C SER A 106 -7.24 -14.09 6.19
N SER A 107 -7.27 -14.51 4.92
CA SER A 107 -7.62 -15.87 4.52
C SER A 107 -7.03 -16.23 3.17
N MET A 108 -6.47 -17.44 3.05
CA MET A 108 -5.92 -17.94 1.79
C MET A 108 -7.00 -18.45 0.83
N LEU A 109 -8.22 -18.73 1.32
CA LEU A 109 -9.28 -19.43 0.58
C LEU A 109 -10.21 -18.51 -0.23
N GLN A 110 -10.13 -17.18 -0.06
CA GLN A 110 -11.00 -16.25 -0.78
C GLN A 110 -10.38 -15.82 -2.12
N LEU A 111 -10.95 -16.33 -3.21
CA LEU A 111 -10.48 -16.11 -4.58
C LEU A 111 -10.75 -14.68 -5.09
N MET A 112 -11.83 -14.04 -4.64
CA MET A 112 -12.31 -12.74 -5.19
C MET A 112 -12.26 -11.55 -4.23
N LYS A 113 -12.20 -11.78 -2.91
CA LYS A 113 -12.15 -10.71 -1.90
C LYS A 113 -10.76 -10.63 -1.31
N THR A 114 -10.20 -9.44 -1.33
CA THR A 114 -8.91 -9.14 -0.71
C THR A 114 -9.17 -8.61 0.68
N GLU A 115 -8.81 -9.41 1.68
CA GLU A 115 -8.85 -9.03 3.07
C GLU A 115 -7.45 -9.20 3.66
N MET A 116 -6.94 -8.12 4.25
CA MET A 116 -5.61 -8.08 4.86
C MET A 116 -5.68 -7.44 6.24
N ASP A 117 -4.93 -8.00 7.17
CA ASP A 117 -4.76 -7.50 8.52
C ASP A 117 -3.35 -6.92 8.66
N ILE A 118 -3.26 -5.74 9.25
CA ILE A 118 -2.03 -4.99 9.44
C ILE A 118 -1.75 -4.85 10.93
N PHE A 119 -0.52 -5.14 11.32
CA PHE A 119 -0.06 -5.11 12.71
C PHE A 119 1.16 -4.20 12.81
N LEU A 120 1.05 -3.15 13.61
CA LEU A 120 2.18 -2.28 13.93
C LEU A 120 3.27 -3.06 14.66
N ALA A 121 4.53 -2.62 14.58
CA ALA A 121 5.66 -3.35 15.16
C ALA A 121 5.54 -3.61 16.68
N GLY A 122 4.85 -2.72 17.41
CA GLY A 122 4.56 -2.91 18.84
C GLY A 122 3.49 -3.96 19.15
N ASN A 123 2.68 -4.34 18.16
CA ASN A 123 1.62 -5.34 18.30
C ASN A 123 2.16 -6.76 18.02
N THR A 124 2.96 -7.26 18.96
CA THR A 124 3.64 -8.57 18.83
C THR A 124 2.72 -9.77 19.01
N ALA A 125 1.60 -9.60 19.73
CA ALA A 125 0.63 -10.66 19.96
C ALA A 125 -0.23 -10.97 18.72
N GLU A 126 -0.40 -9.98 17.83
CA GLU A 126 -1.12 -10.09 16.55
C GLU A 126 -2.56 -10.67 16.67
N GLN A 127 -3.22 -10.47 17.81
CA GLN A 127 -4.59 -10.95 18.10
C GLN A 127 -5.68 -10.02 17.55
N VAL A 128 -5.40 -8.72 17.54
CA VAL A 128 -6.27 -7.67 16.99
C VAL A 128 -5.43 -6.84 16.04
N CYS A 129 -5.89 -6.66 14.80
CA CYS A 129 -5.19 -5.85 13.82
C CYS A 129 -5.35 -4.35 14.12
N ASP A 130 -4.30 -3.59 13.86
CA ASP A 130 -4.27 -2.13 13.99
C ASP A 130 -4.90 -1.45 12.78
N PHE A 131 -4.84 -2.10 11.61
CA PHE A 131 -5.55 -1.69 10.41
C PHE A 131 -6.04 -2.88 9.62
N LYS A 132 -7.00 -2.61 8.75
CA LYS A 132 -7.62 -3.63 7.91
C LYS A 132 -7.87 -3.12 6.50
N ILE A 133 -7.66 -3.98 5.50
CA ILE A 133 -8.05 -3.71 4.12
C ILE A 133 -9.19 -4.66 3.76
N LYS A 134 -10.24 -4.13 3.14
CA LYS A 134 -11.35 -4.94 2.59
C LYS A 134 -11.68 -4.48 1.18
N GLY A 135 -12.12 -5.39 0.33
CA GLY A 135 -12.69 -5.09 -0.98
C GLY A 135 -12.08 -5.95 -2.09
N SER A 136 -12.14 -5.45 -3.32
CA SER A 136 -11.57 -6.10 -4.49
C SER A 136 -10.53 -5.18 -5.10
N TYR A 137 -9.27 -5.65 -5.14
CA TYR A 137 -8.24 -4.91 -5.85
C TYR A 137 -8.54 -4.87 -7.34
N CYS A 138 -8.96 -5.99 -7.95
CA CYS A 138 -9.31 -6.11 -9.37
C CYS A 138 -10.36 -5.07 -9.79
N ASP A 139 -11.39 -4.86 -8.96
CA ASP A 139 -12.44 -3.87 -9.22
C ASP A 139 -12.05 -2.46 -8.79
N ARG A 140 -10.83 -2.28 -8.25
CA ARG A 140 -10.29 -1.04 -7.69
C ARG A 140 -11.24 -0.44 -6.64
N SER A 141 -11.77 -1.29 -5.77
CA SER A 141 -12.82 -0.97 -4.78
C SER A 141 -12.40 -1.29 -3.35
N SER A 142 -11.09 -1.29 -3.07
CA SER A 142 -10.55 -1.53 -1.73
C SER A 142 -10.71 -0.32 -0.81
N ALA A 143 -11.08 -0.56 0.45
CA ALA A 143 -11.11 0.43 1.51
C ALA A 143 -10.17 0.02 2.66
N PHE A 144 -9.58 1.02 3.29
CA PHE A 144 -8.60 0.90 4.37
C PHE A 144 -9.22 1.41 5.65
N TYR A 145 -9.12 0.64 6.74
CA TYR A 145 -9.83 0.87 7.98
C TYR A 145 -8.89 0.94 9.18
N LEU A 146 -9.26 1.75 10.18
CA LEU A 146 -8.61 1.78 11.48
C LEU A 146 -9.09 0.59 12.33
N GLY A 147 -8.19 -0.35 12.60
CA GLY A 147 -8.43 -1.58 13.34
C GLY A 147 -9.62 -2.38 12.83
N LYS A 148 -10.45 -2.85 13.78
CA LYS A 148 -11.74 -3.51 13.50
C LYS A 148 -12.93 -2.53 13.41
N SER A 149 -12.68 -1.22 13.43
CA SER A 149 -13.74 -0.21 13.35
C SER A 149 -14.26 -0.05 11.92
N ASN A 150 -15.34 0.74 11.76
CA ASN A 150 -15.84 1.18 10.46
C ASN A 150 -15.22 2.52 10.00
N THR A 151 -14.20 3.04 10.69
CA THR A 151 -13.53 4.29 10.34
C THR A 151 -12.61 4.05 9.15
N ILE A 152 -12.94 4.69 8.02
CA ILE A 152 -12.16 4.61 6.78
C ILE A 152 -11.04 5.64 6.83
N ILE A 153 -9.81 5.20 6.55
CA ILE A 153 -8.61 6.05 6.50
C ILE A 153 -8.12 6.29 5.07
N ALA A 154 -8.48 5.41 4.14
CA ALA A 154 -8.27 5.62 2.72
C ALA A 154 -9.26 4.79 1.88
N GLN A 155 -9.46 5.19 0.63
CA GLN A 155 -10.29 4.47 -0.32
C GLN A 155 -9.64 4.42 -1.71
N MET A 156 -9.54 3.21 -2.26
CA MET A 156 -9.19 2.99 -3.65
C MET A 156 -10.43 3.15 -4.51
N ASN A 157 -10.29 3.91 -5.59
CA ASN A 157 -11.35 4.21 -6.53
C ASN A 157 -10.86 3.96 -7.95
N ARG A 158 -11.74 3.39 -8.78
CA ARG A 158 -11.47 3.18 -10.19
C ARG A 158 -11.41 4.54 -10.91
N LYS A 159 -10.31 4.83 -11.61
CA LYS A 159 -10.20 6.01 -12.48
C LYS A 159 -10.54 5.59 -13.91
N HIS A 160 -11.74 5.92 -14.39
CA HIS A 160 -12.10 5.71 -15.80
C HIS A 160 -11.48 6.83 -16.64
N THR A 161 -10.33 6.56 -17.29
CA THR A 161 -9.71 7.51 -18.23
C THR A 161 -9.56 6.86 -19.61
N ALA A 162 -9.69 7.65 -20.68
CA ALA A 162 -9.44 7.15 -22.04
C ALA A 162 -8.00 6.58 -22.19
N ALA A 163 -7.04 7.16 -21.45
CA ALA A 163 -5.66 6.70 -21.39
C ALA A 163 -5.48 5.29 -20.78
N SER A 164 -6.29 4.89 -19.79
CA SER A 164 -6.17 3.54 -19.19
C SER A 164 -6.60 2.43 -20.15
N VAL A 165 -7.49 2.73 -21.11
CA VAL A 165 -7.97 1.79 -22.12
C VAL A 165 -7.01 1.68 -23.31
N VAL A 166 -6.36 2.78 -23.70
CA VAL A 166 -5.52 2.85 -24.91
C VAL A 166 -4.06 2.48 -24.65
N LEU A 167 -3.50 2.75 -23.46
CA LEU A 167 -2.06 2.56 -23.18
C LEU A 167 -1.73 1.28 -22.40
N GLY A 168 -2.72 0.45 -22.05
CA GLY A 168 -2.52 -0.71 -21.17
C GLY A 168 -1.98 -0.35 -19.78
N ARG A 169 -2.06 0.93 -19.39
CA ARG A 169 -1.62 1.42 -18.08
C ARG A 169 -2.75 1.26 -17.09
N ASP A 170 -2.49 0.50 -16.04
CA ASP A 170 -3.38 0.36 -14.90
C ASP A 170 -3.26 1.62 -14.02
N VAL A 171 -4.22 2.53 -14.20
CA VAL A 171 -4.31 3.81 -13.49
C VAL A 171 -5.53 3.79 -12.59
N PHE A 172 -5.34 4.09 -11.31
CA PHE A 172 -6.43 4.22 -10.34
C PHE A 172 -6.13 5.33 -9.34
N SER A 173 -7.16 5.78 -8.62
CA SER A 173 -7.01 6.81 -7.61
C SER A 173 -7.11 6.23 -6.20
N ILE A 174 -6.39 6.85 -5.27
CA ILE A 174 -6.50 6.62 -3.84
C ILE A 174 -6.90 7.93 -3.19
N THR A 175 -7.96 7.92 -2.40
CA THR A 175 -8.35 9.03 -1.55
C THR A 175 -7.85 8.75 -0.15
N VAL A 176 -6.84 9.49 0.32
CA VAL A 176 -6.34 9.41 1.70
C VAL A 176 -7.08 10.45 2.55
N PHE A 177 -7.64 10.05 3.69
CA PHE A 177 -8.39 10.94 4.56
C PHE A 177 -7.47 11.89 5.34
N PRO A 178 -7.99 13.03 5.87
CA PRO A 178 -7.19 13.95 6.65
C PRO A 178 -6.49 13.25 7.82
N GLN A 179 -5.29 13.74 8.12
CA GLN A 179 -4.43 13.27 9.23
C GLN A 179 -3.98 11.81 9.11
N VAL A 180 -4.12 11.19 7.93
CA VAL A 180 -3.62 9.85 7.66
C VAL A 180 -2.30 9.93 6.90
N ASP A 181 -1.33 9.13 7.32
CA ASP A 181 -0.03 8.99 6.67
C ASP A 181 -0.17 8.41 5.24
N TYR A 182 0.02 9.24 4.22
CA TYR A 182 -0.15 8.81 2.83
C TYR A 182 0.96 7.87 2.33
N VAL A 183 2.15 7.89 2.96
CA VAL A 183 3.25 6.98 2.62
C VAL A 183 2.92 5.57 3.11
N PHE A 184 2.33 5.45 4.30
CA PHE A 184 1.77 4.20 4.79
C PHE A 184 0.72 3.63 3.84
N ILE A 185 -0.25 4.44 3.40
CA ILE A 185 -1.27 3.98 2.44
C ILE A 185 -0.65 3.53 1.12
N ALA A 186 0.32 4.28 0.59
CA ALA A 186 1.01 3.90 -0.64
C ALA A 186 1.75 2.55 -0.52
N ALA A 187 2.38 2.27 0.63
CA ALA A 187 3.01 0.98 0.90
C ALA A 187 1.99 -0.17 0.91
N LEU A 188 0.82 0.03 1.52
CA LEU A 188 -0.26 -0.98 1.51
C LEU A 188 -0.78 -1.24 0.08
N VAL A 189 -0.87 -0.21 -0.75
CA VAL A 189 -1.24 -0.35 -2.17
C VAL A 189 -0.17 -1.15 -2.93
N ALA A 190 1.11 -0.96 -2.61
CA ALA A 190 2.20 -1.76 -3.19
C ALA A 190 2.05 -3.24 -2.87
N ILE A 191 1.75 -3.56 -1.61
CA ILE A 191 1.58 -4.94 -1.14
C ILE A 191 0.32 -5.56 -1.75
N LEU A 192 -0.77 -4.81 -1.87
CA LEU A 192 -1.98 -5.28 -2.56
C LEU A 192 -1.72 -5.64 -4.02
N ASP A 193 -0.89 -4.86 -4.70
CA ASP A 193 -0.46 -5.14 -6.06
C ASP A 193 0.37 -6.43 -6.16
N ASP A 194 1.32 -6.63 -5.24
CA ASP A 194 2.14 -7.85 -5.11
C ASP A 194 1.26 -9.10 -5.01
N VAL A 195 0.32 -9.09 -4.06
CA VAL A 195 -0.61 -10.22 -3.81
C VAL A 195 -1.48 -10.57 -5.02
N HIS A 196 -1.74 -9.61 -5.92
CA HIS A 196 -2.50 -9.86 -7.15
C HIS A 196 -1.63 -10.32 -8.32
N ARG A 197 -0.32 -10.02 -8.30
CA ARG A 197 0.63 -10.52 -9.31
C ARG A 197 0.96 -11.98 -9.07
N ASP A 198 1.24 -12.38 -7.83
CA ASP A 198 1.55 -13.78 -7.45
C ASP A 198 0.45 -14.78 -7.83
N ARG A 199 -0.79 -14.32 -8.06
CA ARG A 199 -1.92 -15.18 -8.49
C ARG A 199 -2.01 -15.39 -10.01
N LYS A 200 -1.26 -14.61 -10.81
CA LYS A 200 -1.30 -14.68 -12.27
C LYS A 200 -0.15 -15.50 -12.86
N GLU A 201 0.89 -15.77 -12.07
CA GLU A 201 2.00 -16.66 -12.39
C GLU A 201 1.70 -18.09 -11.93
#